data_AF-A0A0F3GQV3-F1
#
_entry.id   AF-A0A0F3GQV3-F1
#
_cell.length_a   1.000
_cell.length_b   1.000
_cell.length_c   1.000
_cell.angle_alpha   90.00
_cell.angle_beta   90.00
_cell.angle_gamma   90.00
#
_symmetry.space_group_name_H-M   'P 1'
#
loop_
_entity.id
_entity.type
_entity.pdbx_description
1 polymer ?
#
loop_
_entity_poly.entity_id
_entity_poly.type
_entity_poly.pdbx_seq_one_letter_code
_entity_poly.pdbx_strand_id
1 'polypeptide(L)' 'MLTLGWSNGTTFIPLNFSLLSSENEKNRINGIDEKIDKRSNGYKRRAESIRKATEVLIDLLNQVDLKKISAKYLLFDS' A
#
# COMPACT_ATOMS: atom_id res chain seq x y z
N MET A 1 7.98 -0.28 1.37
CA MET A 1 7.11 0.53 0.48
C MET A 1 6.49 -0.43 -0.50
N LEU A 2 5.17 -0.42 -0.62
CA LEU A 2 4.44 -1.26 -1.58
C LEU A 2 4.00 -0.38 -2.75
N THR A 3 4.32 -0.78 -3.97
CA THR A 3 4.04 0.00 -5.17
C THR A 3 3.20 -0.83 -6.13
N LEU A 4 2.04 -0.29 -6.53
CA LEU A 4 1.26 -0.80 -7.64
C LEU A 4 1.71 -0.09 -8.91
N GLY A 5 2.21 -0.85 -9.87
CA GLY A 5 2.64 -0.32 -11.16
C GLY A 5 2.17 -1.19 -12.31
N TRP A 6 2.00 -0.55 -13.47
CA TRP A 6 1.75 -1.25 -14.72
C TRP A 6 3.02 -1.27 -15.56
N SER A 7 3.33 -2.42 -16.14
CA SER A 7 4.47 -2.60 -17.03
C SER A 7 4.10 -3.43 -18.24
N ASN A 8 4.66 -3.05 -19.40
CA ASN A 8 4.61 -3.83 -20.63
C ASN A 8 5.96 -4.51 -20.96
N GLY A 9 6.91 -4.51 -20.01
CA GLY A 9 8.26 -5.06 -20.17
C GLY A 9 9.32 -4.05 -20.61
N THR A 10 8.94 -2.88 -21.14
CA THR A 10 9.87 -1.80 -21.51
C THR A 10 9.60 -0.50 -20.77
N THR A 11 8.34 -0.22 -20.43
CA THR A 11 7.90 0.96 -19.68
C THR A 11 7.29 0.52 -18.36
N PHE A 12 7.56 1.26 -17.29
CA PHE A 12 6.93 1.10 -16.00
C PHE A 12 6.22 2.40 -15.60
N ILE A 13 4.91 2.31 -15.33
CA ILE A 13 4.07 3.44 -14.91
C ILE A 13 3.63 3.19 -13.45
N PRO A 14 4.02 4.04 -12.49
CA PRO A 14 3.52 3.95 -11.13
C PRO A 14 2.04 4.35 -11.11
N LEU A 15 1.18 3.47 -10.60
CA LEU A 15 -0.26 3.72 -10.51
C LEU A 15 -0.65 4.20 -9.11
N ASN A 16 -0.11 3.56 -8.08
CA ASN A 16 -0.38 3.90 -6.69
C ASN A 16 0.69 3.31 -5.77
N PHE A 17 0.76 3.75 -4.51
CA PHE A 17 1.69 3.21 -3.52
C PHE A 17 1.17 3.36 -2.09
N SER A 18 1.68 2.51 -1.20
CA SER A 18 1.51 2.66 0.25
C SER A 18 2.86 2.54 0.97
N LEU A 19 3.03 3.36 2.01
CA LEU A 19 4.22 3.38 2.84
C LEU A 19 4.06 2.41 4.00
N LEU A 20 4.36 1.14 3.74
CA LEU A 20 4.25 0.08 4.75
C LEU A 20 5.36 0.10 5.80
N SER A 21 4.99 -0.38 6.99
CA SER A 21 5.77 -0.64 8.18
C SER A 21 5.44 -2.06 8.64
N SER A 22 6.19 -2.62 9.59
CA SER A 22 5.93 -4.01 10.02
C SER A 22 4.57 -4.12 10.71
N GLU A 23 3.78 -5.11 10.29
CA GLU A 23 2.59 -5.55 11.02
C GLU A 23 2.98 -6.07 12.41
N ASN A 24 4.13 -6.73 12.54
CA ASN A 24 4.63 -7.19 13.82
C ASN A 24 5.18 -6.02 14.64
N GLU A 25 4.52 -5.74 15.75
CA GLU A 25 4.87 -4.62 16.64
C GLU A 25 6.31 -4.66 17.13
N LYS A 26 6.87 -5.86 17.38
CA LYS A 26 8.27 -6.03 17.83
C LYS A 26 9.30 -5.51 16.82
N ASN A 27 8.92 -5.45 15.55
CA ASN A 27 9.77 -5.01 14.45
C ASN A 27 9.54 -3.54 14.06
N ARG A 28 8.64 -2.83 14.77
CA ARG A 28 8.36 -1.42 14.49
C ARG A 28 9.37 -0.54 15.24
N ILE A 29 10.01 0.37 14.51
CA ILE A 29 10.90 1.39 15.10
C ILE A 29 10.09 2.31 16.05
N ASN A 30 8.86 2.66 15.65
CA ASN A 30 7.94 3.49 16.45
C ASN A 30 6.51 2.91 16.38
N GLY A 31 5.76 2.98 17.48
CA GLY A 31 4.35 2.57 17.53
C GLY A 31 3.38 3.55 16.86
N ILE A 32 2.09 3.38 17.12
CA ILE A 32 1.09 4.44 16.91
C ILE A 32 1.11 5.34 18.16
N ASP A 33 1.15 6.66 17.97
CA ASP A 33 0.97 7.60 19.07
C ASP A 33 -0.53 7.79 19.36
N GLU A 34 -0.97 7.39 20.55
CA GLU A 34 -2.36 7.46 20.99
C GLU A 34 -2.87 8.90 21.19
N LYS A 35 -1.96 9.88 21.29
CA LYS A 35 -2.32 11.30 21.42
C LYS A 35 -2.80 11.91 20.11
N ILE A 36 -2.55 11.26 18.97
CA ILE A 36 -2.93 11.76 17.65
C ILE A 36 -4.43 11.49 17.41
N ASP A 37 -5.17 12.53 17.01
CA ASP A 37 -6.59 12.41 16.64
C ASP A 37 -6.77 11.39 15.49
N LYS A 38 -7.63 10.39 15.71
CA LYS A 38 -7.92 9.31 14.76
C LYS A 38 -8.53 9.77 13.45
N ARG A 39 -9.15 10.96 13.44
CA ARG A 39 -9.75 11.57 12.24
C ARG A 39 -8.69 12.18 11.34
N SER A 40 -7.50 12.46 11.87
CA SER A 40 -6.40 13.06 11.11
C SER A 40 -5.89 12.13 10.01
N ASN A 41 -5.42 12.73 8.92
CA ASN A 41 -4.80 11.98 7.83
C ASN A 41 -3.54 11.25 8.29
N GLY A 42 -2.77 11.85 9.22
CA GLY A 42 -1.57 11.22 9.79
C GLY A 42 -1.89 9.91 10.49
N TYR A 43 -2.91 9.90 11.36
CA TYR A 43 -3.34 8.67 12.02
C TYR A 43 -3.83 7.62 11.01
N LYS A 44 -4.68 8.00 10.05
CA LYS A 44 -5.19 7.09 9.02
C LYS A 44 -4.06 6.46 8.20
N ARG A 45 -3.07 7.25 7.78
CA ARG A 45 -1.90 6.75 7.05
C ARG A 45 -1.03 5.84 7.91
N ARG A 46 -0.86 6.15 9.20
CA ARG A 46 -0.12 5.27 10.12
C ARG A 46 -0.86 3.95 10.34
N ALA A 47 -2.17 3.99 10.53
CA ALA A 47 -3.01 2.80 10.67
C ALA A 47 -2.94 1.92 9.40
N GLU A 48 -2.97 2.53 8.21
CA GLU A 48 -2.76 1.81 6.95
C GLU A 48 -1.36 1.17 6.88
N SER A 49 -0.32 1.92 7.26
CA SER A 49 1.08 1.46 7.11
C SER A 49 1.40 0.18 7.86
N ILE A 50 0.70 -0.13 8.95
CA ILE A 50 0.96 -1.32 9.79
C ILE A 50 0.07 -2.52 9.41
N ARG A 51 -0.78 -2.39 8.39
CA ARG A 51 -1.60 -3.49 7.88
C ARG A 51 -0.74 -4.45 7.06
N LYS A 52 -1.21 -5.68 6.95
CA LYS A 52 -0.58 -6.70 6.12
C LYS A 52 -0.51 -6.26 4.67
N ALA A 53 0.65 -6.42 4.04
CA ALA A 53 0.91 -5.95 2.68
C ALA A 53 -0.11 -6.50 1.66
N THR A 54 -0.53 -7.76 1.81
CA THR A 54 -1.51 -8.41 0.93
C THR A 54 -2.88 -7.74 0.97
N GLU A 55 -3.30 -7.23 2.13
CA GLU A 55 -4.58 -6.52 2.25
C GLU A 55 -4.51 -5.13 1.63
N VAL A 56 -3.41 -4.40 1.92
CA VAL A 56 -3.21 -3.06 1.36
C VAL A 56 -3.11 -3.12 -0.17
N LEU A 57 -2.53 -4.18 -0.73
CA LEU A 57 -2.47 -4.36 -2.18
C LEU A 57 -3.86 -4.48 -2.82
N ILE A 58 -4.78 -5.21 -2.20
CA ILE A 58 -6.18 -5.31 -2.67
C ILE A 58 -6.82 -3.93 -2.65
N ASP A 59 -6.58 -3.14 -1.60
CA ASP A 59 -7.09 -1.76 -1.53
C ASP A 59 -6.49 -0.87 -2.63
N LEU A 60 -5.19 -0.98 -2.91
CA LEU A 60 -4.54 -0.24 -4.00
C LEU A 60 -5.17 -0.59 -5.35
N LEU A 61 -5.50 -1.86 -5.60
CA LEU A 61 -6.20 -2.28 -6.82
C LEU A 61 -7.60 -1.68 -6.91
N ASN A 62 -8.35 -1.68 -5.79
CA ASN A 62 -9.71 -1.11 -5.74
C ASN A 62 -9.72 0.41 -5.93
N GLN A 63 -8.63 1.10 -5.61
CA GLN A 63 -8.47 2.55 -5.81
C GLN A 63 -8.16 2.92 -7.26
N VAL A 64 -7.84 1.96 -8.13
CA VAL A 64 -7.50 2.19 -9.53
C VAL A 64 -8.62 1.70 -10.43
N ASP A 65 -8.88 2.45 -11.51
CA ASP A 65 -9.84 2.05 -12.54
C ASP A 65 -9.24 0.95 -13.43
N LEU A 66 -9.36 -0.31 -12.99
CA LEU A 66 -8.81 -1.48 -13.69
C LEU A 66 -9.37 -1.65 -15.11
N LYS A 67 -10.54 -1.06 -15.43
CA LYS A 67 -11.09 -1.12 -16.80
C LYS A 67 -10.28 -0.32 -17.80
N LYS A 68 -9.51 0.67 -17.33
CA LYS A 68 -8.61 1.48 -18.15
C LYS A 68 -7.23 0.87 -18.32
N ILE A 69 -6.94 -0.23 -17.61
CA ILE A 69 -5.63 -0.85 -17.56
C ILE A 69 -5.73 -2.28 -18.07
N SER A 70 -5.13 -2.56 -19.22
CA SER A 70 -5.05 -3.91 -19.75
C SER A 70 -3.80 -4.61 -19.23
N ALA A 71 -3.99 -5.71 -18.50
CA ALA A 71 -2.90 -6.58 -18.03
C ALA A 71 -3.31 -8.05 -18.17
N LYS A 72 -2.35 -8.91 -18.51
CA LYS A 72 -2.57 -10.38 -18.58
C LYS A 72 -2.26 -11.08 -17.26
N TYR A 73 -1.35 -10.51 -16.48
CA TYR A 73 -0.85 -11.09 -15.24
C TYR A 73 -0.76 -10.00 -14.19
N LEU A 74 -1.04 -10.38 -12.95
CA LEU A 74 -0.74 -9.60 -11.76
C LEU A 74 0.42 -10.28 -11.05
N LEU A 75 1.53 -9.56 -10.91
CA LEU A 75 2.73 -10.06 -10.24
C LEU A 75 2.82 -9.48 -8.84
N PHE A 76 3.21 -10.33 -7.89
CA PHE A 76 3.46 -9.98 -6.50
C PHE A 76 4.94 -10.21 -6.23
N ASP A 77 5.63 -9.26 -5.61
CA ASP A 77 6.91 -9.57 -4.97
C ASP A 77 6.63 -10.26 -3.61
N SER A 78 7.43 -11.26 -3.28
CA SER A 78 7.29 -12.08 -2.07
C SER A 78 8.11 -11.51 -0.92
#